data_AF-A0A7S1YIY8-F1
#
_entry.id   AF-A0A7S1YIY8-F1
#
_cell.length_a   1.000
_cell.length_b   1.000
_cell.length_c   1.000
_cell.angle_alpha   90.00
_cell.angle_beta   90.00
_cell.angle_gamma   90.00
#
_symmetry.space_group_name_H-M   'P 1'
#
loop_
_entity.id
_entity.type
_entity.pdbx_description
1 polymer ?
#
loop_
_entity_poly.entity_id
_entity_poly.type
_entity_poly.pdbx_seq_one_letter_code
_entity_poly.pdbx_strand_id
1 'polypeptide(L)'
;FHAAEKELCQKWKQGNWGSLKLEFIGRELANTVWSYATMGHRSVELFEALERACIHLCTDSSGEINAPSIARVFKRKELSNILWSCTVLGVHPPKLVRLLLRGMLGEGEERNPQYMTELHGDEGLQKDSAMSLMYWQMVVDVDKSGFDFCVPEDFPGEWAMKAFYRRNDFDGHPADEDGFLRLTSSLLQDQVTAALERIGVKHEGEHAVPRSELVENHGVRLGDSAPDLLTIDIAIPERKIAIEVDGPTHFLRNLDTFDPNAEVEISKASDAYLNSGRREYIFRWSGEPTFHGGSQMKGRLMRKLGWTTKNVPFYEWFELGGNREKEDEYCRRLMAN
;
A
#
# COMPACT_ATOMS: atom_id res chain seq x y z
N PHE A 1 3.03 -19.31 -12.39
CA PHE A 1 2.90 -17.85 -12.58
C PHE A 1 3.09 -17.42 -14.03
N HIS A 2 4.28 -17.61 -14.62
CA HIS A 2 4.62 -17.15 -15.98
C HIS A 2 3.64 -17.55 -17.12
N ALA A 3 3.14 -18.80 -17.12
CA ALA A 3 2.22 -19.26 -18.15
C ALA A 3 0.86 -18.52 -18.11
N ALA A 4 0.34 -18.27 -16.90
CA ALA A 4 -0.89 -17.52 -16.70
C ALA A 4 -0.72 -16.05 -17.11
N GLU A 5 0.40 -15.43 -16.74
CA GLU A 5 0.72 -14.06 -17.17
C GLU A 5 0.74 -13.94 -18.70
N LYS A 6 1.40 -14.87 -19.40
CA LYS A 6 1.42 -14.88 -20.88
C LYS A 6 0.02 -14.96 -21.48
N GLU A 7 -0.84 -15.83 -20.93
CA GLU A 7 -2.22 -15.97 -21.39
C GLU A 7 -3.01 -14.68 -21.17
N LEU A 8 -2.89 -14.05 -19.99
CA LEU A 8 -3.52 -12.76 -19.68
C LEU A 8 -3.05 -11.67 -20.65
N CYS A 9 -1.73 -11.53 -20.83
CA CYS A 9 -1.14 -10.58 -21.76
C CYS A 9 -1.66 -10.77 -23.19
N GLN A 10 -1.77 -12.02 -23.67
CA GLN A 10 -2.31 -12.30 -24.99
C GLN A 10 -3.80 -11.91 -25.09
N LYS A 11 -4.63 -12.32 -24.12
CA LYS A 11 -6.06 -11.99 -24.08
C LYS A 11 -6.29 -10.48 -24.09
N TRP A 12 -5.57 -9.74 -23.25
CA TRP A 12 -5.71 -8.29 -23.11
C TRP A 12 -5.23 -7.53 -24.34
N LYS A 13 -4.14 -7.99 -24.98
CA LYS A 13 -3.63 -7.40 -26.24
C LYS A 13 -4.58 -7.66 -27.42
N GLN A 14 -5.22 -8.81 -27.47
CA GLN A 14 -6.13 -9.18 -28.56
C GLN A 14 -7.51 -8.52 -28.45
N GLY A 15 -7.89 -8.03 -27.27
CA GLY A 15 -9.19 -7.39 -27.04
C GLY A 15 -10.38 -8.35 -27.19
N ASN A 16 -10.16 -9.66 -27.11
CA ASN A 16 -11.24 -10.64 -27.20
C ASN A 16 -11.83 -10.90 -25.81
N TRP A 17 -12.85 -10.13 -25.46
CA TRP A 17 -13.51 -10.19 -24.15
C TRP A 17 -14.81 -11.01 -24.15
N GLY A 18 -15.13 -11.68 -25.27
CA GLY A 18 -16.37 -12.45 -25.42
C GLY A 18 -17.63 -11.60 -25.25
N SER A 19 -18.68 -12.20 -24.69
CA SER A 19 -19.98 -11.54 -24.41
C SER A 19 -20.07 -10.91 -23.01
N LEU A 20 -18.93 -10.71 -22.33
CA LEU A 20 -18.89 -10.12 -20.99
C LEU A 20 -19.29 -8.64 -21.04
N LYS A 21 -20.01 -8.19 -20.02
CA LYS A 21 -20.30 -6.75 -19.86
C LYS A 21 -19.01 -6.01 -19.50
N LEU A 22 -18.89 -4.77 -19.99
CA LEU A 22 -17.73 -3.89 -19.75
C LEU A 22 -17.43 -3.70 -18.26
N GLU A 23 -18.47 -3.53 -17.43
CA GLU A 23 -18.33 -3.40 -15.96
C GLU A 23 -17.62 -4.61 -15.32
N PHE A 24 -17.82 -5.81 -15.85
CA PHE A 24 -17.13 -6.98 -15.33
C PHE A 24 -15.66 -6.97 -15.75
N ILE A 25 -15.38 -6.54 -16.98
CA ILE A 25 -14.01 -6.48 -17.51
C ILE A 25 -13.17 -5.48 -16.69
N GLY A 26 -13.69 -4.29 -16.42
CA GLY A 26 -12.96 -3.29 -15.64
C GLY A 26 -12.56 -3.79 -14.25
N ARG A 27 -13.49 -4.45 -13.56
CA ARG A 27 -13.24 -5.07 -12.25
C ARG A 27 -12.21 -6.20 -12.31
N GLU A 28 -12.28 -7.07 -13.31
CA GLU A 28 -11.31 -8.18 -13.47
C GLU A 28 -9.90 -7.65 -13.74
N LEU A 29 -9.76 -6.61 -14.57
CA LEU A 29 -8.48 -5.94 -14.80
C LEU A 29 -7.89 -5.39 -13.50
N ALA A 30 -8.70 -4.65 -12.74
CA ALA A 30 -8.28 -4.06 -11.47
C ALA A 30 -7.87 -5.11 -10.43
N ASN A 31 -8.68 -6.15 -10.24
CA ASN A 31 -8.38 -7.24 -9.30
C ASN A 31 -7.13 -8.02 -9.69
N THR A 32 -6.91 -8.24 -10.99
CA THR A 32 -5.73 -8.95 -11.48
C THR A 32 -4.47 -8.18 -11.11
N VAL A 33 -4.35 -6.91 -11.47
CA VAL A 33 -3.13 -6.16 -11.15
C VAL A 33 -2.99 -5.83 -9.66
N TRP A 34 -4.10 -5.71 -8.94
CA TRP A 34 -4.09 -5.59 -7.49
C TRP A 34 -3.46 -6.82 -6.84
N SER A 35 -3.78 -8.04 -7.31
CA SER A 35 -3.15 -9.26 -6.80
C SER A 35 -1.63 -9.27 -7.03
N TYR A 36 -1.16 -8.83 -8.21
CA TYR A 36 0.27 -8.71 -8.52
C TYR A 36 0.96 -7.71 -7.59
N ALA A 37 0.33 -6.56 -7.38
CA ALA A 37 0.83 -5.54 -6.47
C ALA A 37 0.88 -6.04 -5.02
N THR A 38 -0.17 -6.69 -4.53
CA THR A 38 -0.17 -7.32 -3.19
C THR A 38 0.97 -8.33 -3.05
N MET A 39 1.20 -9.16 -4.08
CA MET A 39 2.32 -10.13 -4.10
C MET A 39 3.71 -9.48 -4.29
N GLY A 40 3.79 -8.18 -4.58
CA GLY A 40 5.04 -7.51 -4.96
C GLY A 40 5.62 -8.01 -6.30
N HIS A 41 4.82 -8.69 -7.13
CA HIS A 41 5.27 -9.28 -8.38
C HIS A 41 5.21 -8.25 -9.54
N ARG A 42 6.34 -7.63 -9.84
CA ARG A 42 6.47 -6.63 -10.90
C ARG A 42 6.56 -7.28 -12.29
N SER A 43 5.59 -6.98 -13.18
CA SER A 43 5.65 -7.36 -14.60
C SER A 43 5.41 -6.15 -15.51
N VAL A 44 6.42 -5.77 -16.29
CA VAL A 44 6.29 -4.66 -17.26
C VAL A 44 5.35 -5.06 -18.41
N GLU A 45 5.46 -6.29 -18.91
CA GLU A 45 4.65 -6.78 -20.03
C GLU A 45 3.15 -6.76 -19.70
N LEU A 46 2.79 -7.15 -18.48
CA LEU A 46 1.39 -7.12 -18.02
C LEU A 46 0.85 -5.69 -18.01
N PHE A 47 1.61 -4.72 -17.50
CA PHE A 47 1.16 -3.32 -17.43
C PHE A 47 1.08 -2.65 -18.82
N GLU A 48 1.92 -3.04 -19.77
CA GLU A 48 1.74 -2.62 -21.17
C GLU A 48 0.50 -3.25 -21.81
N ALA A 49 0.21 -4.52 -21.51
CA ALA A 49 -1.01 -5.17 -21.96
C ALA A 49 -2.26 -4.51 -21.35
N LEU A 50 -2.18 -4.16 -20.06
CA LEU A 50 -3.21 -3.41 -19.34
C LEU A 50 -3.45 -2.03 -19.95
N GLU A 51 -2.40 -1.25 -20.20
CA GLU A 51 -2.52 0.08 -20.82
C GLU A 51 -3.25 -0.01 -22.16
N ARG A 52 -2.87 -0.96 -23.02
CA ARG A 52 -3.54 -1.21 -24.30
C ARG A 52 -5.01 -1.61 -24.12
N ALA A 53 -5.30 -2.51 -23.18
CA ALA A 53 -6.66 -2.94 -22.89
C ALA A 53 -7.54 -1.79 -22.39
N CYS A 54 -7.07 -1.01 -21.42
CA CYS A 54 -7.81 0.14 -20.89
C CYS A 54 -8.07 1.21 -21.96
N ILE A 55 -7.07 1.54 -22.78
CA ILE A 55 -7.23 2.47 -23.91
C ILE A 55 -8.32 1.95 -24.86
N HIS A 56 -8.24 0.69 -25.27
CA HIS A 56 -9.22 0.09 -26.18
C HIS A 56 -10.64 0.10 -25.61
N LEU A 57 -10.81 -0.31 -24.34
CA LEU A 57 -12.11 -0.41 -23.68
C LEU A 57 -12.74 0.95 -23.41
N CYS A 58 -11.93 1.96 -23.08
CA CYS A 58 -12.41 3.30 -22.75
C CYS A 58 -12.56 4.23 -23.96
N THR A 59 -12.06 3.86 -25.14
CA THR A 59 -12.26 4.67 -26.35
C THR A 59 -13.73 4.65 -26.75
N ASP A 60 -14.36 5.81 -26.91
CA ASP A 60 -15.73 5.91 -27.38
C ASP A 60 -15.86 5.82 -28.92
N SER A 61 -17.09 5.88 -29.42
CA SER A 61 -17.37 5.78 -30.85
C SER A 61 -16.77 6.91 -31.70
N SER A 62 -16.40 8.03 -31.08
CA SER A 62 -15.73 9.16 -31.73
C SER A 62 -14.20 9.01 -31.75
N GLY A 63 -13.66 8.00 -31.05
CA GLY A 63 -12.22 7.78 -30.91
C GLY A 63 -11.60 8.52 -29.72
N GLU A 64 -12.42 9.18 -28.89
CA GLU A 64 -11.97 9.94 -27.74
C GLU A 64 -12.03 9.13 -26.44
N ILE A 65 -11.18 9.51 -25.47
CA ILE A 65 -11.21 8.98 -24.10
C ILE A 65 -11.50 10.15 -23.18
N ASN A 66 -12.68 10.17 -22.58
CA ASN A 66 -13.15 11.21 -21.65
C ASN A 66 -13.71 10.55 -20.36
N ALA A 67 -14.02 11.34 -19.32
CA ALA A 67 -14.55 10.78 -18.08
C ALA A 67 -15.79 9.90 -18.30
N PRO A 68 -16.80 10.29 -19.11
CA PRO A 68 -17.95 9.43 -19.42
C PRO A 68 -17.58 8.10 -20.05
N SER A 69 -16.66 8.11 -21.02
CA SER A 69 -16.24 6.90 -21.73
C SER A 69 -15.56 5.88 -20.81
N ILE A 70 -14.81 6.38 -19.81
CA ILE A 70 -14.12 5.58 -18.79
C ILE A 70 -15.13 5.02 -17.77
N ALA A 71 -16.09 5.83 -17.32
CA ALA A 71 -17.11 5.45 -16.34
C ALA A 71 -18.02 4.31 -16.82
N ARG A 72 -18.12 4.07 -18.14
CA ARG A 72 -18.82 2.89 -18.71
C ARG A 72 -18.12 1.56 -18.41
N VAL A 73 -16.82 1.61 -18.13
CA VAL A 73 -15.97 0.42 -17.94
C VAL A 73 -15.56 0.26 -16.49
N PHE A 74 -15.20 1.37 -15.83
CA PHE A 74 -14.63 1.35 -14.50
C PHE A 74 -15.39 2.21 -13.51
N LYS A 75 -15.58 1.69 -12.30
CA LYS A 75 -15.88 2.48 -11.11
C LYS A 75 -14.62 3.16 -10.57
N ARG A 76 -14.76 4.26 -9.84
CA ARG A 76 -13.60 4.95 -9.21
C ARG A 76 -12.74 4.05 -8.33
N LYS A 77 -13.35 3.08 -7.62
CA LYS A 77 -12.61 2.08 -6.83
C LYS A 77 -11.72 1.16 -7.68
N GLU A 78 -12.15 0.81 -8.89
CA GLU A 78 -11.36 -0.04 -9.78
C GLU A 78 -10.19 0.73 -10.39
N LEU A 79 -10.43 1.99 -10.77
CA LEU A 79 -9.37 2.91 -11.22
C LEU A 79 -8.31 3.14 -10.13
N SER A 80 -8.74 3.36 -8.89
CA SER A 80 -7.82 3.57 -7.76
C SER A 80 -7.05 2.31 -7.40
N ASN A 81 -7.65 1.12 -7.47
CA ASN A 81 -6.94 -0.15 -7.29
C ASN A 81 -5.83 -0.34 -8.35
N ILE A 82 -6.08 0.02 -9.62
CA ILE A 82 -5.06 -0.01 -10.66
C ILE A 82 -3.96 1.03 -10.38
N LEU A 83 -4.33 2.24 -9.96
CA LEU A 83 -3.36 3.29 -9.63
C LEU A 83 -2.48 2.88 -8.44
N TRP A 84 -3.08 2.34 -7.38
CA TRP A 84 -2.36 1.78 -6.24
C TRP A 84 -1.38 0.70 -6.68
N SER A 85 -1.81 -0.19 -7.59
CA SER A 85 -0.95 -1.25 -8.13
C SER A 85 0.26 -0.70 -8.88
N CYS A 86 0.07 0.38 -9.66
CA CYS A 86 1.16 1.10 -10.32
C CYS A 86 2.17 1.64 -9.29
N THR A 87 1.68 2.30 -8.23
CA THR A 87 2.48 2.89 -7.16
C THR A 87 3.25 1.84 -6.36
N VAL A 88 2.59 0.75 -5.99
CA VAL A 88 3.18 -0.36 -5.24
C VAL A 88 4.26 -1.10 -6.02
N LEU A 89 4.14 -1.19 -7.35
CA LEU A 89 5.14 -1.86 -8.18
C LEU A 89 6.18 -0.90 -8.79
N GLY A 90 6.00 0.42 -8.62
CA GLY A 90 6.84 1.43 -9.26
C GLY A 90 6.82 1.31 -10.79
N VAL A 91 5.62 1.12 -11.36
CA VAL A 91 5.38 1.02 -12.81
C VAL A 91 4.27 2.00 -13.16
N HIS A 92 4.61 3.10 -13.83
CA HIS A 92 3.68 4.17 -14.16
C HIS A 92 3.61 4.40 -15.68
N PRO A 93 2.91 3.55 -16.45
CA PRO A 93 2.73 3.77 -17.89
C PRO A 93 1.98 5.09 -18.11
N PRO A 94 2.54 6.08 -18.84
CA PRO A 94 1.99 7.43 -18.79
C PRO A 94 0.56 7.57 -19.32
N LYS A 95 0.18 6.81 -20.35
CA LYS A 95 -1.17 6.89 -20.93
C LYS A 95 -2.17 6.20 -20.01
N LEU A 96 -1.79 5.08 -19.41
CA LEU A 96 -2.59 4.42 -18.37
C LEU A 96 -2.82 5.37 -17.20
N VAL A 97 -1.77 5.94 -16.62
CA VAL A 97 -1.91 6.85 -15.47
C VAL A 97 -2.81 8.04 -15.80
N ARG A 98 -2.65 8.69 -16.96
CA ARG A 98 -3.55 9.77 -17.38
C ARG A 98 -5.00 9.29 -17.50
N LEU A 99 -5.26 8.13 -18.09
CA LEU A 99 -6.60 7.54 -18.18
C LEU A 99 -7.20 7.32 -16.79
N LEU A 100 -6.44 6.74 -15.85
CA LEU A 100 -6.89 6.49 -14.48
C LEU A 100 -7.26 7.80 -13.79
N LEU A 101 -6.40 8.82 -13.86
CA LEU A 101 -6.63 10.11 -13.23
C LEU A 101 -7.81 10.85 -13.87
N ARG A 102 -7.93 10.85 -15.20
CA ARG A 102 -9.08 11.40 -15.92
C ARG A 102 -10.38 10.70 -15.51
N GLY A 103 -10.35 9.38 -15.32
CA GLY A 103 -11.52 8.63 -14.87
C GLY A 103 -11.94 8.90 -13.42
N MET A 104 -10.99 9.23 -12.54
CA MET A 104 -11.28 9.52 -11.13
C MET A 104 -11.59 11.00 -10.87
N LEU A 105 -10.94 11.90 -11.61
CA LEU A 105 -10.88 13.34 -11.34
C LEU A 105 -11.41 14.21 -12.49
N GLY A 106 -11.65 13.67 -13.69
CA GLY A 106 -11.96 14.46 -14.89
C GLY A 106 -10.77 15.28 -15.39
N GLU A 107 -10.91 15.91 -16.55
CA GLU A 107 -9.91 16.83 -17.13
C GLU A 107 -10.60 18.03 -17.80
N GLY A 108 -9.97 19.20 -17.74
CA GLY A 108 -10.57 20.43 -18.25
C GLY A 108 -11.89 20.76 -17.55
N GLU A 109 -12.97 20.92 -18.33
CA GLU A 109 -14.32 21.21 -17.81
C GLU A 109 -14.92 20.05 -17.00
N GLU A 110 -14.48 18.80 -17.24
CA GLU A 110 -14.95 17.62 -16.48
C GLU A 110 -14.35 17.55 -15.07
N ARG A 111 -13.32 18.35 -14.78
CA ARG A 111 -12.60 18.33 -13.50
C ARG A 111 -13.39 19.06 -12.41
N ASN A 112 -14.48 18.43 -12.01
CA ASN A 112 -15.41 18.95 -11.02
C ASN A 112 -15.90 17.82 -10.09
N PRO A 113 -15.79 17.95 -8.76
CA PRO A 113 -16.11 16.87 -7.82
C PRO A 113 -17.60 16.47 -7.85
N GLN A 114 -18.51 17.44 -8.02
CA GLN A 114 -19.94 17.17 -8.13
C GLN A 114 -20.27 16.42 -9.42
N TYR A 115 -19.77 16.90 -10.57
CA TYR A 115 -19.95 16.23 -11.85
C TYR A 115 -19.43 14.79 -11.82
N MET A 116 -18.23 14.57 -11.29
CA MET A 116 -17.64 13.23 -11.21
C MET A 116 -18.43 12.30 -10.28
N THR A 117 -19.02 12.84 -9.21
CA THR A 117 -19.87 12.08 -8.29
C THR A 117 -21.19 11.68 -8.95
N GLU A 118 -21.83 12.60 -9.68
CA GLU A 118 -23.04 12.32 -10.47
C GLU A 118 -22.77 11.30 -11.58
N LEU A 119 -21.63 11.45 -12.29
CA LEU A 119 -21.24 10.56 -13.38
C LEU A 119 -21.02 9.11 -12.89
N HIS A 120 -20.35 8.94 -11.76
CA HIS A 120 -20.06 7.62 -11.19
C HIS A 120 -21.20 7.07 -10.34
N GLY A 121 -22.20 7.90 -10.00
CA GLY A 121 -23.32 7.52 -9.13
C GLY A 121 -22.88 7.11 -7.72
N ASP A 122 -21.86 7.78 -7.17
CA ASP A 122 -21.35 7.55 -5.81
C ASP A 122 -21.53 8.82 -4.94
N GLU A 123 -20.84 8.92 -3.80
CA GLU A 123 -20.93 10.08 -2.87
C GLU A 123 -19.57 10.80 -2.70
N GLY A 124 -18.68 10.65 -3.68
CA GLY A 124 -17.27 11.04 -3.56
C GLY A 124 -16.33 9.84 -3.50
N LEU A 125 -15.03 10.11 -3.55
CA LEU A 125 -14.01 9.08 -3.43
C LEU A 125 -14.01 8.45 -2.03
N GLN A 126 -14.03 7.13 -2.00
CA GLN A 126 -13.81 6.35 -0.78
C GLN A 126 -12.40 6.61 -0.23
N LYS A 127 -12.20 6.38 1.07
CA LYS A 127 -10.93 6.62 1.77
C LYS A 127 -9.74 6.03 1.04
N ASP A 128 -9.80 4.75 0.71
CA ASP A 128 -8.68 4.03 0.08
C ASP A 128 -8.39 4.55 -1.33
N SER A 129 -9.42 5.01 -2.05
CA SER A 129 -9.27 5.59 -3.37
C SER A 129 -8.58 6.96 -3.32
N ALA A 130 -8.96 7.78 -2.34
CA ALA A 130 -8.30 9.06 -2.10
C ALA A 130 -6.85 8.87 -1.62
N MET A 131 -6.60 7.93 -0.71
CA MET A 131 -5.25 7.56 -0.29
C MET A 131 -4.38 7.09 -1.46
N SER A 132 -4.93 6.26 -2.37
CA SER A 132 -4.21 5.79 -3.55
C SER A 132 -3.72 6.94 -4.45
N LEU A 133 -4.55 7.97 -4.64
CA LEU A 133 -4.17 9.18 -5.36
C LEU A 133 -3.07 9.98 -4.66
N MET A 134 -3.15 10.13 -3.33
CA MET A 134 -2.14 10.86 -2.56
C MET A 134 -0.81 10.11 -2.50
N TYR A 135 -0.82 8.78 -2.32
CA TYR A 135 0.38 7.94 -2.39
C TYR A 135 1.01 8.01 -3.76
N TRP A 136 0.21 7.92 -4.83
CA TRP A 136 0.70 8.08 -6.19
C TRP A 136 1.36 9.45 -6.37
N GLN A 137 0.68 10.54 -5.98
CA GLN A 137 1.19 11.91 -6.09
C GLN A 137 2.53 12.07 -5.35
N MET A 138 2.61 11.59 -4.11
CA MET A 138 3.82 11.61 -3.32
C MET A 138 4.95 10.85 -4.01
N VAL A 139 4.70 9.64 -4.51
CA VAL A 139 5.72 8.84 -5.20
C VAL A 139 6.22 9.53 -6.47
N VAL A 140 5.33 10.06 -7.32
CA VAL A 140 5.77 10.68 -8.58
C VAL A 140 6.52 12.00 -8.38
N ASP A 141 6.19 12.76 -7.34
CA ASP A 141 6.86 14.02 -7.01
C ASP A 141 8.23 13.77 -6.37
N VAL A 142 8.31 12.86 -5.40
CA VAL A 142 9.60 12.43 -4.82
C VAL A 142 10.53 11.88 -5.90
N ASP A 143 9.98 11.15 -6.87
CA ASP A 143 10.73 10.60 -8.00
C ASP A 143 11.08 11.61 -9.08
N LYS A 144 10.50 12.82 -9.02
CA LYS A 144 10.60 13.84 -10.06
C LYS A 144 10.23 13.28 -11.43
N SER A 145 9.18 12.46 -11.47
CA SER A 145 8.80 11.67 -12.66
C SER A 145 8.28 12.53 -13.83
N GLY A 146 8.03 13.82 -13.62
CA GLY A 146 7.64 14.75 -14.70
C GLY A 146 6.20 14.57 -15.20
N PHE A 147 5.33 13.93 -14.42
CA PHE A 147 3.89 13.89 -14.72
C PHE A 147 3.28 15.29 -14.59
N ASP A 148 2.63 15.71 -15.67
CA ASP A 148 1.96 17.01 -15.81
C ASP A 148 0.55 17.01 -15.21
N PHE A 149 -0.11 15.85 -15.18
CA PHE A 149 -1.34 15.66 -14.44
C PHE A 149 -1.04 15.47 -12.95
N CYS A 150 -1.66 16.23 -12.07
CA CYS A 150 -1.55 16.09 -10.60
C CYS A 150 -2.93 16.06 -9.95
N VAL A 151 -2.99 15.66 -8.68
CA VAL A 151 -4.19 15.85 -7.86
C VAL A 151 -4.53 17.35 -7.73
N PRO A 152 -5.81 17.72 -7.54
CA PRO A 152 -6.23 19.10 -7.29
C PRO A 152 -5.52 19.72 -6.08
N GLU A 153 -5.32 21.04 -6.09
CA GLU A 153 -4.67 21.75 -4.98
C GLU A 153 -5.45 21.62 -3.66
N ASP A 154 -6.77 21.48 -3.73
CA ASP A 154 -7.65 21.32 -2.58
C ASP A 154 -7.83 19.85 -2.15
N PHE A 155 -7.23 18.89 -2.86
CA PHE A 155 -7.40 17.46 -2.61
C PHE A 155 -6.87 17.05 -1.21
N PRO A 156 -7.61 16.25 -0.42
CA PRO A 156 -8.83 15.48 -0.76
C PRO A 156 -10.15 16.27 -0.75
N GLY A 157 -10.18 17.48 -0.19
CA GLY A 157 -11.24 18.48 -0.31
C GLY A 157 -12.67 17.97 -0.47
N GLU A 158 -13.38 18.49 -1.48
CA GLU A 158 -14.71 18.04 -1.89
C GLU A 158 -14.69 16.74 -2.72
N TRP A 159 -13.50 16.23 -3.04
CA TRP A 159 -13.32 15.02 -3.85
C TRP A 159 -13.58 13.74 -3.06
N ALA A 160 -13.31 13.75 -1.76
CA ALA A 160 -13.48 12.62 -0.87
C ALA A 160 -14.86 12.62 -0.18
N MET A 161 -15.38 11.43 0.12
CA MET A 161 -16.59 11.28 0.92
C MET A 161 -16.42 11.92 2.30
N LYS A 162 -17.50 12.44 2.91
CA LYS A 162 -17.46 12.96 4.29
C LYS A 162 -16.93 11.96 5.33
N ALA A 163 -17.10 10.65 5.07
CA ALA A 163 -16.54 9.59 5.90
C ALA A 163 -15.00 9.56 5.93
N PHE A 164 -14.33 10.09 4.89
CA PHE A 164 -12.88 10.25 4.84
C PHE A 164 -12.34 11.01 6.07
N TYR A 165 -13.05 12.07 6.46
CA TYR A 165 -12.68 12.93 7.59
C TYR A 165 -13.16 12.40 8.94
N ARG A 166 -13.83 11.24 8.98
CA ARG A 166 -14.31 10.62 10.22
C ARG A 166 -13.34 9.51 10.65
N ARG A 167 -12.60 9.77 11.73
CA ARG A 167 -11.64 8.94 12.49
C ARG A 167 -10.15 9.19 12.21
N ASN A 168 -9.37 9.14 13.29
CA ASN A 168 -7.91 9.16 13.38
C ASN A 168 -7.25 7.83 12.96
N ASP A 169 -7.97 6.90 12.34
CA ASP A 169 -7.42 5.60 11.93
C ASP A 169 -6.63 5.77 10.62
N PHE A 170 -5.56 6.58 10.60
CA PHE A 170 -4.70 6.75 9.42
C PHE A 170 -3.81 5.54 9.14
N ASP A 171 -3.78 4.59 10.07
CA ASP A 171 -3.04 3.35 9.92
C ASP A 171 -3.87 2.29 9.19
N GLY A 172 -3.64 2.21 7.88
CA GLY A 172 -3.84 1.00 7.11
C GLY A 172 -4.59 1.18 5.80
N HIS A 173 -4.09 0.49 4.78
CA HIS A 173 -4.84 0.20 3.56
C HIS A 173 -5.85 -0.94 3.87
N PRO A 174 -6.91 -1.17 3.08
CA PRO A 174 -7.83 -2.30 3.25
C PRO A 174 -7.16 -3.70 3.21
N ALA A 175 -5.86 -3.78 2.88
CA ALA A 175 -5.08 -5.00 3.02
C ALA A 175 -4.75 -5.33 4.50
N ASP A 176 -4.91 -4.37 5.41
CA ASP A 176 -4.52 -4.43 6.83
C ASP A 176 -5.73 -4.61 7.76
N GLU A 177 -6.88 -5.06 7.22
CA GLU A 177 -8.18 -5.16 7.91
C GLU A 177 -8.38 -6.47 8.69
N ASP A 178 -7.44 -6.85 9.57
CA ASP A 178 -7.74 -7.84 10.61
C ASP A 178 -7.43 -7.29 12.00
N GLY A 179 -8.48 -7.00 12.78
CA GLY A 179 -8.40 -6.33 14.08
C GLY A 179 -7.59 -7.10 15.13
N PHE A 180 -7.50 -8.44 15.01
CA PHE A 180 -6.65 -9.25 15.87
C PHE A 180 -5.15 -9.07 15.57
N LEU A 181 -4.81 -8.93 14.28
CA LEU A 181 -3.42 -8.76 13.82
C LEU A 181 -2.89 -7.34 14.04
N ARG A 182 -3.78 -6.34 14.08
CA ARG A 182 -3.44 -4.97 14.51
C ARG A 182 -3.01 -4.91 15.99
N LEU A 183 -3.73 -5.62 16.88
CA LEU A 183 -3.38 -5.70 18.31
C LEU A 183 -2.01 -6.34 18.53
N THR A 184 -1.66 -7.36 17.74
CA THR A 184 -0.34 -8.00 17.83
C THR A 184 0.80 -7.11 17.35
N SER A 185 0.55 -6.27 16.33
CA SER A 185 1.56 -5.34 15.81
C SER A 185 1.84 -4.20 16.79
N SER A 186 0.79 -3.64 17.40
CA SER A 186 0.92 -2.63 18.47
C SER A 186 1.66 -3.18 19.71
N LEU A 187 1.36 -4.41 20.14
CA LEU A 187 2.10 -5.04 21.26
C LEU A 187 3.58 -5.25 20.92
N LEU A 188 3.87 -5.71 19.70
CA LEU A 188 5.24 -5.90 19.24
C LEU A 188 6.01 -4.56 19.25
N GLN A 189 5.37 -3.47 18.81
CA GLN A 189 5.95 -2.13 18.82
C GLN A 189 6.29 -1.66 20.23
N ASP A 190 5.41 -1.91 21.21
CA ASP A 190 5.67 -1.61 22.63
C ASP A 190 6.88 -2.39 23.17
N GLN A 191 7.02 -3.67 22.78
CA GLN A 191 8.15 -4.50 23.21
C GLN A 191 9.47 -4.00 22.63
N VAL A 192 9.51 -3.67 21.34
CA VAL A 192 10.69 -3.13 20.66
C VAL A 192 11.08 -1.79 21.25
N THR A 193 10.10 -0.91 21.47
CA THR A 193 10.26 0.38 22.17
C THR A 193 10.91 0.18 23.54
N ALA A 194 10.35 -0.70 24.38
CA ALA A 194 10.90 -0.97 25.71
C ALA A 194 12.33 -1.55 25.67
N ALA A 195 12.69 -2.33 24.66
CA ALA A 195 14.05 -2.85 24.50
C ALA A 195 15.04 -1.75 24.09
N LEU A 196 14.65 -0.86 23.17
CA LEU A 196 15.44 0.31 22.78
C LEU A 196 15.69 1.26 23.96
N GLU A 197 14.68 1.49 24.81
CA GLU A 197 14.81 2.29 26.03
C GLU A 197 15.84 1.69 27.01
N ARG A 198 15.80 0.36 27.23
CA ARG A 198 16.73 -0.33 28.14
C ARG A 198 18.19 -0.20 27.69
N ILE A 199 18.44 -0.17 26.38
CA ILE A 199 19.79 0.03 25.84
C ILE A 199 20.16 1.51 25.63
N GLY A 200 19.32 2.44 26.09
CA GLY A 200 19.60 3.88 26.08
C GLY A 200 19.46 4.55 24.71
N VAL A 201 18.71 3.96 23.77
CA VAL A 201 18.46 4.57 22.47
C VAL A 201 17.30 5.55 22.59
N LYS A 202 17.56 6.83 22.35
CA LYS A 202 16.51 7.86 22.25
C LYS A 202 15.74 7.70 20.92
N HIS A 203 14.42 7.61 21.00
CA HIS A 203 13.54 7.40 19.85
C HIS A 203 12.15 7.99 20.12
N GLU A 204 11.31 8.02 19.08
CA GLU A 204 9.92 8.45 19.08
C GLU A 204 9.06 7.31 18.53
N GLY A 205 7.95 6.95 19.19
CA GLY A 205 6.96 6.02 18.64
C GLY A 205 5.96 6.75 17.75
N GLU A 206 5.36 6.04 16.78
CA GLU A 206 4.32 6.54 15.86
C GLU A 206 4.64 7.94 15.30
N HIS A 207 5.81 8.06 14.67
CA HIS A 207 6.26 9.32 14.11
C HIS A 207 5.67 9.53 12.72
N ALA A 208 4.69 10.42 12.62
CA ALA A 208 4.20 10.91 11.33
C ALA A 208 5.27 11.75 10.63
N VAL A 209 5.61 11.41 9.39
CA VAL A 209 6.47 12.24 8.55
C VAL A 209 5.72 13.53 8.23
N PRO A 210 6.19 14.70 8.72
CA PRO A 210 5.41 15.91 8.63
C PRO A 210 5.15 16.30 7.17
N ARG A 211 3.95 16.80 6.88
CA ARG A 211 3.63 17.40 5.58
C ARG A 211 4.65 18.47 5.18
N SER A 212 5.15 19.28 6.11
CA SER A 212 6.19 20.29 5.81
C SER A 212 7.46 19.64 5.27
N GLU A 213 7.89 18.49 5.80
CA GLU A 213 9.03 17.75 5.23
C GLU A 213 8.74 17.30 3.79
N LEU A 214 7.54 16.75 3.53
CA LEU A 214 7.17 16.29 2.19
C LEU A 214 7.06 17.44 1.17
N VAL A 215 6.47 18.57 1.57
CA VAL A 215 6.25 19.72 0.68
C VAL A 215 7.54 20.52 0.50
N GLU A 216 8.21 20.91 1.58
CA GLU A 216 9.36 21.82 1.55
C GLU A 216 10.62 21.13 1.04
N ASN A 217 10.89 19.89 1.47
CA ASN A 217 12.14 19.20 1.11
C ASN A 217 12.00 18.35 -0.16
N HIS A 218 10.81 17.84 -0.43
CA HIS A 218 10.57 16.91 -1.55
C HIS A 218 9.63 17.45 -2.63
N GLY A 219 9.05 18.64 -2.46
CA GLY A 219 8.21 19.28 -3.48
C GLY A 219 6.90 18.53 -3.76
N VAL A 220 6.41 17.76 -2.79
CA VAL A 220 5.18 16.98 -2.93
C VAL A 220 3.97 17.92 -3.02
N ARG A 221 3.16 17.75 -4.06
CA ARG A 221 1.98 18.58 -4.37
C ARG A 221 0.72 17.98 -3.76
N LEU A 222 0.46 18.28 -2.49
CA LEU A 222 -0.75 17.85 -1.78
C LEU A 222 -1.48 19.07 -1.21
N GLY A 223 -2.79 18.99 -1.04
CA GLY A 223 -3.57 20.08 -0.42
C GLY A 223 -3.39 20.20 1.09
N ASP A 224 -3.72 21.36 1.65
CA ASP A 224 -3.56 21.64 3.09
C ASP A 224 -4.47 20.81 4.00
N SER A 225 -5.55 20.27 3.43
CA SER A 225 -6.46 19.34 4.10
C SER A 225 -6.00 17.88 4.04
N ALA A 226 -4.88 17.59 3.36
CA ALA A 226 -4.34 16.25 3.28
C ALA A 226 -3.82 15.79 4.65
N PRO A 227 -4.13 14.55 5.05
CA PRO A 227 -3.61 14.00 6.29
C PRO A 227 -2.13 13.67 6.17
N ASP A 228 -1.49 13.37 7.31
CA ASP A 228 -0.18 12.74 7.30
C ASP A 228 -0.27 11.39 6.58
N LEU A 229 0.52 11.21 5.52
CA LEU A 229 0.43 10.06 4.64
C LEU A 229 1.33 8.90 5.04
N LEU A 230 2.32 9.16 5.88
CA LEU A 230 3.39 8.23 6.16
C LEU A 230 3.74 8.30 7.63
N THR A 231 3.53 7.20 8.33
CA THR A 231 3.88 7.02 9.74
C THR A 231 5.03 6.03 9.85
N ILE A 232 5.93 6.29 10.79
CA ILE A 232 7.05 5.42 11.14
C ILE A 232 6.74 4.84 12.52
N ASP A 233 6.77 3.51 12.65
CA ASP A 233 6.40 2.84 13.90
C ASP A 233 7.30 3.30 15.05
N ILE A 234 8.63 3.31 14.82
CA ILE A 234 9.62 3.87 15.74
C ILE A 234 10.67 4.66 14.97
N ALA A 235 10.79 5.97 15.23
CA ALA A 235 11.73 6.85 14.58
C ALA A 235 12.90 7.27 15.48
N ILE A 236 14.07 7.46 14.87
CA ILE A 236 15.21 8.18 15.47
C ILE A 236 15.52 9.36 14.55
N PRO A 237 14.81 10.50 14.70
CA PRO A 237 14.83 11.59 13.71
C PRO A 237 16.21 12.20 13.53
N GLU A 238 16.99 12.36 14.61
CA GLU A 238 18.34 12.93 14.58
C GLU A 238 19.29 12.15 13.67
N ARG A 239 19.03 10.84 13.46
CA ARG A 239 19.82 9.95 12.61
C ARG A 239 19.10 9.56 11.31
N LYS A 240 17.87 10.04 11.09
CA LYS A 240 16.96 9.58 10.03
C LYS A 240 16.90 8.05 9.95
N ILE A 241 16.73 7.38 11.09
CA ILE A 241 16.50 5.93 11.16
C ILE A 241 15.02 5.67 11.42
N ALA A 242 14.42 4.84 10.57
CA ALA A 242 13.06 4.37 10.69
C ALA A 242 13.10 2.89 11.03
N ILE A 243 12.52 2.52 12.18
CA ILE A 243 12.37 1.13 12.60
C ILE A 243 10.92 0.74 12.33
N GLU A 244 10.73 -0.20 11.41
CA GLU A 244 9.43 -0.75 11.03
C GLU A 244 9.21 -2.05 11.81
N VAL A 245 8.10 -2.14 12.52
CA VAL A 245 7.76 -3.27 13.36
C VAL A 245 6.78 -4.14 12.61
N ASP A 246 7.32 -5.16 11.93
CA ASP A 246 6.57 -5.86 10.90
C ASP A 246 5.77 -7.02 11.48
N GLY A 247 4.47 -6.77 11.68
CA GLY A 247 3.51 -7.79 12.06
C GLY A 247 3.25 -8.84 10.96
N PRO A 248 2.51 -9.93 11.28
CA PRO A 248 2.22 -11.00 10.31
C PRO A 248 1.55 -10.55 9.00
N THR A 249 0.75 -9.47 9.04
CA THR A 249 0.09 -8.89 7.85
C THR A 249 1.08 -8.33 6.83
N HIS A 250 2.30 -7.98 7.27
CA HIS A 250 3.33 -7.43 6.39
C HIS A 250 4.00 -8.48 5.49
N PHE A 251 3.71 -9.77 5.70
CA PHE A 251 4.35 -10.87 4.99
C PHE A 251 3.37 -11.74 4.20
N LEU A 252 3.79 -12.14 3.01
CA LEU A 252 3.15 -13.17 2.21
C LEU A 252 3.59 -14.54 2.73
N ARG A 253 2.63 -15.44 2.90
CA ARG A 253 2.90 -16.83 3.25
C ARG A 253 2.98 -17.70 2.00
N ASN A 254 4.10 -18.37 1.81
CA ASN A 254 4.22 -19.37 0.76
C ASN A 254 3.57 -20.69 1.22
N LEU A 255 2.50 -21.09 0.53
CA LEU A 255 1.77 -22.32 0.82
C LEU A 255 2.47 -23.57 0.29
N ASP A 256 3.36 -23.46 -0.70
CA ASP A 256 4.06 -24.63 -1.27
C ASP A 256 5.16 -25.14 -0.34
N THR A 257 5.72 -24.26 0.50
CA THR A 257 6.67 -24.62 1.57
C THR A 257 5.97 -24.99 2.87
N PHE A 258 4.63 -24.99 2.89
CA PHE A 258 3.86 -25.39 4.05
C PHE A 258 3.76 -26.91 4.09
N ASP A 259 4.50 -27.53 5.02
CA ASP A 259 4.32 -28.94 5.35
C ASP A 259 3.24 -29.06 6.45
N PRO A 260 2.03 -29.58 6.13
CA PRO A 260 0.98 -29.79 7.12
C PRO A 260 1.31 -30.92 8.12
N ASN A 261 2.32 -31.75 7.83
CA ASN A 261 2.71 -32.93 8.60
C ASN A 261 4.11 -32.83 9.21
N ALA A 262 4.86 -31.75 8.97
CA ALA A 262 5.93 -31.36 9.87
C ALA A 262 5.33 -31.39 11.29
N GLU A 263 6.08 -31.81 12.31
CA GLU A 263 5.64 -31.76 13.71
C GLU A 263 5.40 -30.30 14.12
N VAL A 264 4.34 -29.73 13.58
CA VAL A 264 3.67 -28.54 14.00
C VAL A 264 2.77 -29.10 15.07
N GLU A 265 3.22 -29.01 16.32
CA GLU A 265 2.25 -28.78 17.37
C GLU A 265 1.46 -27.55 16.92
N ILE A 266 0.31 -27.76 16.27
CA ILE A 266 -0.72 -26.75 16.13
C ILE A 266 -1.27 -26.57 17.55
N SER A 267 -0.42 -26.04 18.44
CA SER A 267 -0.89 -25.41 19.64
C SER A 267 -1.55 -24.15 19.12
N LYS A 268 -2.89 -24.23 18.96
CA LYS A 268 -3.81 -23.11 19.12
C LYS A 268 -3.08 -22.00 19.85
N ALA A 269 -2.94 -20.81 19.23
CA ALA A 269 -2.57 -19.55 19.84
C ALA A 269 -2.24 -19.74 21.34
N SER A 270 -1.05 -20.25 21.66
CA SER A 270 -0.87 -20.88 22.96
C SER A 270 -0.64 -19.76 23.95
N ASP A 271 -1.46 -19.69 25.00
CA ASP A 271 -1.22 -18.84 26.16
C ASP A 271 0.16 -19.20 26.75
N ALA A 272 1.21 -18.57 26.26
CA ALA A 272 2.51 -18.61 26.91
C ALA A 272 2.52 -17.45 27.89
N TYR A 273 2.50 -17.78 29.18
CA TYR A 273 2.91 -16.81 30.18
C TYR A 273 4.41 -16.69 30.09
N LEU A 274 4.89 -15.52 29.67
CA LEU A 274 6.28 -15.14 29.93
C LEU A 274 6.53 -15.25 31.45
N ASN A 275 7.77 -15.46 31.87
CA ASN A 275 8.15 -15.40 33.30
C ASN A 275 7.77 -14.05 33.97
N SER A 276 7.38 -13.05 33.17
CA SER A 276 6.84 -11.75 33.59
C SER A 276 5.32 -11.73 33.85
N GLY A 277 4.59 -12.82 33.61
CA GLY A 277 3.13 -12.91 33.78
C GLY A 277 2.33 -12.34 32.61
N ARG A 278 2.97 -11.93 31.50
CA ARG A 278 2.29 -11.44 30.29
C ARG A 278 1.86 -12.61 29.38
N ARG A 279 0.64 -12.55 28.84
CA ARG A 279 0.13 -13.47 27.83
C ARG A 279 0.51 -12.98 26.44
N GLU A 280 1.12 -13.85 25.64
CA GLU A 280 1.42 -13.57 24.23
C GLU A 280 0.94 -14.70 23.32
N TYR A 281 0.45 -14.32 22.14
CA TYR A 281 0.10 -15.26 21.09
C TYR A 281 1.34 -15.56 20.24
N ILE A 282 1.88 -16.76 20.40
CA ILE A 282 3.02 -17.23 19.61
C ILE A 282 2.52 -17.66 18.23
N PHE A 283 2.87 -16.90 17.19
CA PHE A 283 2.73 -17.32 15.80
C PHE A 283 4.02 -18.01 15.35
N ARG A 284 3.99 -19.33 15.12
CA ARG A 284 5.09 -20.01 14.43
C ARG A 284 4.93 -19.86 12.92
N TRP A 285 5.87 -19.16 12.31
CA TRP A 285 5.97 -18.96 10.86
C TRP A 285 6.84 -20.07 10.23
N SER A 286 6.50 -20.51 9.03
CA SER A 286 7.30 -21.45 8.24
C SER A 286 7.39 -20.99 6.78
N GLY A 287 8.57 -21.16 6.17
CA GLY A 287 8.89 -20.70 4.82
C GLY A 287 9.67 -19.36 4.79
N GLU A 288 10.22 -19.01 3.64
CA GLU A 288 10.92 -17.73 3.44
C GLU A 288 9.91 -16.56 3.43
N PRO A 289 9.94 -15.66 4.43
CA PRO A 289 9.02 -14.54 4.50
C PRO A 289 9.34 -13.52 3.42
N THR A 290 8.34 -13.17 2.62
CA THR A 290 8.45 -12.10 1.62
C THR A 290 7.49 -10.98 1.99
N PHE A 291 7.97 -9.75 2.09
CA PHE A 291 7.10 -8.59 2.31
C PHE A 291 6.01 -8.49 1.24
N HIS A 292 4.76 -8.16 1.62
CA HIS A 292 3.76 -7.79 0.61
C HIS A 292 4.14 -6.46 -0.03
N GLY A 293 3.56 -6.17 -1.20
CA GLY A 293 3.97 -5.00 -1.97
C GLY A 293 3.77 -3.65 -1.27
N GLY A 294 2.80 -3.55 -0.36
CA GLY A 294 2.55 -2.34 0.44
C GLY A 294 3.75 -1.99 1.34
N SER A 295 4.23 -2.94 2.15
CA SER A 295 5.44 -2.76 2.96
C SER A 295 6.66 -2.47 2.09
N GLN A 296 6.80 -3.14 0.94
CA GLN A 296 7.90 -2.85 0.01
C GLN A 296 7.82 -1.41 -0.55
N MET A 297 6.62 -0.90 -0.85
CA MET A 297 6.40 0.48 -1.29
C MET A 297 6.80 1.47 -0.19
N LYS A 298 6.35 1.26 1.05
CA LYS A 298 6.72 2.08 2.21
C LYS A 298 8.24 2.16 2.36
N GLY A 299 8.92 1.01 2.37
CA GLY A 299 10.39 0.96 2.46
C GLY A 299 11.14 1.60 1.29
N ARG A 300 10.59 1.60 0.07
CA ARG A 300 11.17 2.36 -1.06
C ARG A 300 11.00 3.87 -0.86
N LEU A 301 9.83 4.30 -0.42
CA LEU A 301 9.53 5.71 -0.19
C LEU A 301 10.39 6.28 0.95
N MET A 302 10.46 5.59 2.08
CA MET A 302 11.30 5.98 3.22
C MET A 302 12.76 6.23 2.81
N ARG A 303 13.34 5.31 2.03
CA ARG A 303 14.70 5.48 1.50
C ARG A 303 14.85 6.71 0.62
N LYS A 304 13.86 7.04 -0.21
CA LYS A 304 13.89 8.24 -1.07
C LYS A 304 13.71 9.53 -0.28
N LEU A 305 13.03 9.47 0.86
CA LEU A 305 12.95 10.55 1.85
C LEU A 305 14.22 10.66 2.72
N GLY A 306 15.25 9.85 2.45
CA GLY A 306 16.53 9.89 3.16
C GLY A 306 16.57 9.12 4.46
N TRP A 307 15.53 8.34 4.78
CA TRP A 307 15.50 7.50 5.97
C TRP A 307 16.20 6.16 5.71
N THR A 308 16.97 5.72 6.70
CA THR A 308 17.48 4.35 6.78
C THR A 308 16.44 3.48 7.44
N THR A 309 15.78 2.62 6.67
CA THR A 309 14.76 1.69 7.17
C THR A 309 15.40 0.44 7.76
N LYS A 310 14.98 0.06 8.96
CA LYS A 310 15.36 -1.16 9.66
C LYS A 310 14.09 -1.92 10.05
N ASN A 311 13.96 -3.14 9.56
CA ASN A 311 12.78 -3.95 9.83
C ASN A 311 13.00 -4.80 11.06
N VAL A 312 11.98 -4.95 11.90
CA VAL A 312 11.89 -5.90 13.00
C VAL A 312 10.77 -6.88 12.70
N PRO A 313 11.06 -7.99 12.02
CA PRO A 313 10.03 -8.97 11.68
C PRO A 313 9.50 -9.67 12.93
N PHE A 314 8.18 -9.83 13.02
CA PHE A 314 7.54 -10.47 14.17
C PHE A 314 8.11 -11.87 14.48
N TYR A 315 8.46 -12.65 13.45
CA TYR A 315 8.96 -14.00 13.63
C TYR A 315 10.36 -14.02 14.26
N GLU A 316 11.25 -13.09 13.89
CA GLU A 316 12.57 -12.98 14.53
C GLU A 316 12.44 -12.55 15.99
N TRP A 317 11.52 -11.63 16.26
CA TRP A 317 11.28 -11.14 17.61
C TRP A 317 10.68 -12.24 18.51
N PHE A 318 9.74 -13.02 17.99
CA PHE A 318 9.11 -14.11 18.74
C PHE A 318 10.08 -15.24 19.09
N GLU A 319 11.12 -15.48 18.28
CA GLU A 319 12.19 -16.43 18.59
C GLU A 319 13.03 -16.02 19.84
N LEU A 320 12.98 -14.75 20.23
CA LEU A 320 13.65 -14.26 21.44
C LEU A 320 12.94 -14.74 22.71
N GLY A 321 11.66 -15.13 22.62
CA GLY A 321 10.90 -15.77 23.69
C GLY A 321 10.72 -14.90 24.94
N GLY A 322 10.66 -13.57 24.78
CA GLY A 322 10.56 -12.60 25.87
C GLY A 322 11.82 -12.49 26.75
N ASN A 323 12.95 -13.02 26.29
CA ASN A 323 14.23 -12.92 26.99
C ASN A 323 14.83 -11.53 26.76
N ARG A 324 14.79 -10.70 27.81
CA ARG A 324 15.27 -9.31 27.77
C ARG A 324 16.72 -9.16 27.32
N GLU A 325 17.63 -10.07 27.69
CA GLU A 325 19.02 -9.98 27.27
C GLU A 325 19.16 -10.19 25.75
N LYS A 326 18.40 -11.14 25.21
CA LYS A 326 18.36 -11.41 23.76
C LYS A 326 17.68 -10.27 22.98
N GLU A 327 16.59 -9.71 23.50
CA GLU A 327 15.93 -8.51 22.95
C GLU A 327 16.89 -7.33 22.90
N ASP A 328 17.61 -7.06 23.99
CA ASP A 328 18.58 -5.96 24.05
C ASP A 328 19.74 -6.20 23.06
N GLU A 329 20.24 -7.43 22.94
CA GLU A 329 21.26 -7.79 21.94
C GLU A 329 20.74 -7.65 20.50
N TYR A 330 19.49 -8.05 20.25
CA TYR A 330 18.83 -7.83 18.95
C TYR A 330 18.79 -6.35 18.61
N CYS A 331 18.30 -5.48 19.52
CA CYS A 331 18.26 -4.04 19.31
C CYS A 331 19.65 -3.41 19.16
N ARG A 332 20.68 -3.89 19.87
CA ARG A 332 22.07 -3.42 19.68
C ARG A 332 22.58 -3.74 18.27
N ARG A 333 22.36 -4.96 17.78
CA ARG A 333 22.71 -5.36 16.40
C ARG A 333 21.92 -4.56 15.39
N LEU A 334 20.62 -4.37 15.63
CA LEU A 334 19.75 -3.53 14.81
C LEU A 334 20.32 -2.11 14.71
N MET A 335 20.85 -1.54 15.79
CA MET A 335 21.40 -0.18 15.78
C MET A 335 22.80 -0.04 15.17
N ALA A 336 23.60 -1.11 15.17
CA ALA A 336 24.96 -1.12 14.66
C ALA A 336 25.06 -1.19 13.13
N ASN A 337 24.09 -1.85 12.49
CA ASN A 337 24.12 -2.17 11.05
C ASN A 337 23.59 -1.05 10.15
#